data_AF-A0A940BE65-F1
#
_entry.id   AF-A0A940BE65-F1
#
_cell.length_a   1.000
_cell.length_b   1.000
_cell.length_c   1.000
_cell.angle_alpha   90.00
_cell.angle_beta   90.00
_cell.angle_gamma   90.00
#
_symmetry.space_group_name_H-M   'P 1'
#
loop_
_entity.id
_entity.type
_entity.pdbx_description
1 polymer ?
#
loop_
_entity_poly.entity_id
_entity_poly.type
_entity_poly.pdbx_seq_one_letter_code
_entity_poly.pdbx_strand_id
1 'polypeptide(L)'
;MLIIVAIMFCGIAVGYLLRNHSLRLIPQAIILLIWLLLFFLGVEVGENPRIIAGLKDLGLEAVWLSVMGIVGSVLLAWALWRYIHAKKGGKP
;
A
#
# COMPACT_ATOMS: atom_id res chain seq x y z
N MET A 1 -24.50 -2.73 8.06
CA MET A 1 -23.59 -1.56 8.06
C MET A 1 -23.27 -1.09 9.48
N LEU A 2 -24.25 -0.89 10.35
CA LEU A 2 -24.03 -0.47 11.75
C LEU A 2 -23.09 -1.40 12.54
N ILE A 3 -23.18 -2.73 12.32
CA ILE A 3 -22.29 -3.72 12.94
C ILE A 3 -20.82 -3.49 12.53
N ILE A 4 -20.56 -3.17 11.26
CA ILE A 4 -19.20 -2.90 10.75
C ILE A 4 -18.65 -1.65 11.44
N VAL A 5 -19.45 -0.59 11.51
CA VAL A 5 -19.09 0.66 12.19
C VAL A 5 -18.83 0.43 13.69
N ALA A 6 -19.67 -0.35 14.35
CA ALA A 6 -19.51 -0.70 15.77
C ALA A 6 -18.21 -1.49 16.02
N ILE A 7 -17.87 -2.42 15.13
CA ILE A 7 -16.61 -3.18 15.19
C ILE A 7 -15.40 -2.25 14.97
N MET A 8 -15.47 -1.30 14.04
CA MET A 8 -14.41 -0.31 13.83
C MET A 8 -14.18 0.56 15.08
N PHE A 9 -15.26 1.07 15.69
CA PHE A 9 -15.18 1.83 16.94
C PHE A 9 -14.61 0.99 18.09
N CYS A 10 -15.03 -0.26 18.20
CA CYS A 10 -14.48 -1.20 19.17
C CYS A 10 -12.97 -1.40 18.96
N GLY A 11 -12.52 -1.61 17.72
CA GLY A 11 -11.10 -1.77 17.40
C GLY A 11 -10.25 -0.55 17.79
N ILE A 12 -10.78 0.66 17.55
CA ILE A 12 -10.10 1.91 17.96
C ILE A 12 -10.04 2.01 19.49
N ALA A 13 -11.14 1.72 20.19
CA ALA A 13 -11.19 1.77 21.65
C ALA A 13 -10.22 0.77 22.29
N VAL A 14 -10.19 -0.47 21.80
CA VAL A 14 -9.23 -1.50 22.23
C VAL A 14 -7.80 -1.06 21.93
N GLY A 15 -7.53 -0.55 20.72
CA GLY A 15 -6.20 -0.04 20.36
C GLY A 15 -5.74 1.14 21.25
N TYR A 16 -6.67 1.99 21.65
CA TYR A 16 -6.39 3.10 22.57
C TYR A 16 -6.10 2.63 24.00
N LEU A 17 -6.85 1.65 24.50
CA LEU A 17 -6.65 1.08 25.84
C LEU A 17 -5.31 0.32 25.93
N LEU A 18 -4.95 -0.42 24.87
CA LEU A 18 -3.71 -1.19 24.78
C LEU A 18 -2.48 -0.33 24.47
N ARG A 19 -2.64 0.96 24.14
CA ARG A 19 -1.55 1.88 23.77
C ARG A 19 -0.49 2.06 24.87
N ASN A 20 -0.90 1.95 26.14
CA ASN A 20 -0.01 2.17 27.28
C ASN A 20 0.79 0.92 27.69
N HIS A 21 0.46 -0.25 27.13
CA HIS A 21 1.20 -1.48 27.39
C HIS A 21 2.32 -1.65 26.33
N SER A 22 3.54 -1.94 26.79
CA SER A 22 4.68 -2.22 25.92
C SER A 22 4.52 -3.59 25.23
N LEU A 23 3.68 -3.64 24.20
CA LEU A 23 3.37 -4.82 23.42
C LEU A 23 4.48 -5.15 22.39
N ARG A 24 5.72 -5.31 22.86
CA ARG A 24 6.91 -5.58 22.02
C ARG A 24 6.80 -6.87 21.20
N LEU A 25 5.92 -7.79 21.60
CA LEU A 25 5.63 -9.03 20.88
C LEU A 25 4.72 -8.82 19.65
N ILE A 26 3.93 -7.75 19.61
CA ILE A 26 2.99 -7.49 18.51
C ILE A 26 3.72 -7.22 17.19
N PRO A 27 4.72 -6.32 17.11
CA PRO A 27 5.47 -6.12 15.88
C PRO A 27 6.11 -7.41 15.34
N GLN A 28 6.66 -8.23 16.23
CA GLN A 28 7.29 -9.50 15.86
C GLN A 28 6.26 -10.52 15.36
N ALA A 29 5.10 -10.60 16.02
CA ALA A 29 3.98 -11.45 15.56
C ALA A 29 3.42 -10.99 14.21
N ILE A 30 3.28 -9.68 13.99
CA ILE A 30 2.81 -9.12 12.71
C ILE A 30 3.80 -9.48 11.59
N ILE A 31 5.10 -9.28 11.79
CA ILE A 31 6.11 -9.61 10.77
C ILE A 31 6.08 -11.11 10.44
N LEU A 32 6.00 -11.97 11.47
CA LEU A 32 5.89 -13.42 11.28
C LEU A 32 4.61 -13.81 10.54
N LEU A 33 3.48 -13.15 10.86
CA LEU A 33 2.21 -13.37 10.18
C LEU A 33 2.26 -12.90 8.72
N ILE A 34 2.87 -11.75 8.43
CA ILE A 34 3.06 -11.26 7.05
C ILE A 34 3.87 -12.28 6.26
N TRP A 35 4.95 -12.80 6.83
CA TRP A 35 5.74 -13.87 6.19
C TRP A 35 4.89 -15.11 5.90
N LEU A 36 4.12 -15.58 6.88
CA LEU A 36 3.27 -16.76 6.72
C LEU A 36 2.16 -16.54 5.67
N LEU A 37 1.49 -15.38 5.72
CA LEU A 37 0.46 -15.01 4.75
C LEU A 37 1.04 -14.89 3.34
N LEU A 38 2.23 -14.30 3.19
CA LEU A 38 2.90 -14.17 1.91
C LEU A 38 3.32 -15.54 1.36
N PHE A 39 3.73 -16.47 2.23
CA PHE A 39 4.02 -17.85 1.86
C PHE A 39 2.76 -18.58 1.37
N PHE A 40 1.66 -18.51 2.11
CA PHE A 40 0.38 -19.10 1.71
C PHE A 40 -0.14 -18.51 0.40
N LEU A 41 -0.07 -17.19 0.25
CA LEU A 41 -0.42 -16.51 -0.99
C LEU A 41 0.42 -17.03 -2.16
N GLY A 42 1.73 -17.20 -1.97
CA GLY A 42 2.63 -17.73 -2.99
C GLY A 42 2.27 -19.16 -3.41
N VAL A 43 1.90 -20.02 -2.46
CA VAL A 43 1.44 -21.39 -2.74
C VAL A 43 0.12 -21.38 -3.50
N GLU A 44 -0.88 -20.63 -3.02
CA GLU A 44 -2.21 -20.55 -3.63
C GLU A 44 -2.16 -20.02 -5.07
N VAL A 45 -1.34 -19.00 -5.30
CA VAL A 45 -1.10 -18.42 -6.64
C VAL A 45 -0.29 -19.38 -7.52
N GLY A 46 0.71 -20.06 -6.97
CA GLY A 46 1.59 -20.97 -7.69
C GLY A 46 0.94 -22.30 -8.11
N GLU A 47 -0.08 -22.75 -7.40
CA GLU A 47 -0.85 -23.95 -7.77
C GLU A 47 -1.89 -23.65 -8.86
N ASN A 48 -2.31 -22.39 -9.04
CA ASN A 48 -3.40 -22.05 -9.95
C ASN A 48 -2.90 -21.68 -11.35
N PRO A 49 -3.04 -22.57 -12.36
CA PRO A 49 -2.52 -22.31 -13.71
C PRO A 49 -3.21 -21.12 -14.40
N ARG A 50 -4.45 -20.77 -14.02
CA ARG A 50 -5.13 -19.58 -14.55
C ARG A 50 -4.47 -18.30 -14.05
N ILE A 51 -4.07 -18.25 -12.79
CA ILE A 51 -3.38 -17.08 -12.23
C ILE A 51 -1.99 -16.96 -12.83
N ILE A 52 -1.24 -18.06 -12.94
CA ILE A 52 0.10 -18.07 -13.56
C ILE A 52 0.06 -17.64 -15.03
N ALA A 53 -0.93 -18.12 -15.80
CA ALA A 53 -1.10 -17.71 -17.19
C ALA A 53 -1.44 -16.22 -17.30
N GLY A 54 -2.37 -15.74 -16.46
CA GLY A 54 -2.74 -14.32 -16.40
C GLY A 54 -1.63 -13.41 -15.85
N LEU A 55 -0.68 -13.94 -15.07
CA LEU A 55 0.40 -13.17 -14.46
C LEU A 55 1.32 -12.52 -15.49
N LYS A 56 1.48 -13.14 -16.66
CA LYS A 56 2.28 -12.55 -17.76
C LYS A 56 1.61 -11.30 -18.32
N ASP A 57 0.33 -11.39 -18.65
CA ASP A 57 -0.42 -10.30 -19.27
C ASP A 57 -0.70 -9.18 -18.24
N LEU A 58 -1.22 -9.56 -17.06
CA LEU A 58 -1.45 -8.63 -15.95
C LEU A 58 -0.15 -8.01 -15.42
N GLY A 59 0.94 -8.77 -15.42
CA GLY A 59 2.25 -8.28 -15.01
C GLY A 59 2.77 -7.20 -15.97
N LEU A 60 2.58 -7.40 -17.28
CA LEU A 60 2.97 -6.42 -18.28
C LEU A 60 2.11 -5.15 -18.19
N GLU A 61 0.81 -5.31 -17.99
CA GLU A 61 -0.12 -4.19 -17.75
C GLU A 61 0.24 -3.42 -16.47
N ALA A 62 0.56 -4.12 -15.37
CA ALA A 62 0.97 -3.51 -14.11
C ALA A 62 2.29 -2.72 -14.24
N VAL A 63 3.26 -3.22 -15.02
CA VAL A 63 4.49 -2.49 -15.34
C VAL A 63 4.17 -1.20 -16.10
N TRP A 64 3.31 -1.29 -17.12
CA TRP A 64 2.90 -0.12 -17.90
C TRP A 64 2.19 0.92 -17.02
N LEU A 65 1.24 0.49 -16.19
CA LEU A 65 0.54 1.34 -15.23
C LEU A 65 1.50 2.01 -14.23
N SER A 66 2.48 1.25 -13.73
CA SER A 66 3.48 1.77 -12.79
C SER A 66 4.36 2.84 -13.44
N VAL A 67 4.86 2.59 -14.66
CA VAL A 67 5.67 3.55 -15.41
C VAL A 67 4.87 4.83 -15.69
N MET A 68 3.65 4.70 -16.19
CA MET A 68 2.79 5.86 -16.47
C MET A 68 2.43 6.63 -15.20
N GLY A 69 2.19 5.93 -14.08
CA GLY A 69 1.94 6.55 -12.78
C GLY A 69 3.15 7.32 -12.25
N ILE A 70 4.36 6.77 -12.39
CA ILE A 70 5.61 7.44 -12.01
C ILE A 70 5.83 8.67 -12.89
N VAL A 71 5.73 8.51 -14.21
CA VAL A 71 5.89 9.61 -15.17
C VAL A 71 4.88 10.73 -14.91
N GLY A 72 3.60 10.39 -14.72
CA GLY A 72 2.55 11.36 -14.39
C GLY A 72 2.83 12.08 -13.07
N SER A 73 3.27 11.37 -12.03
CA SER A 73 3.63 11.96 -10.74
C SER A 73 4.81 12.92 -10.85
N VAL A 74 5.86 12.55 -11.60
CA VAL A 74 7.04 13.39 -11.83
C VAL A 74 6.67 14.62 -12.68
N LEU A 75 5.85 14.47 -13.72
CA LEU A 75 5.40 15.58 -14.56
C LEU A 75 4.57 16.59 -13.76
N LEU A 76 3.65 16.12 -12.91
CA LEU A 76 2.85 16.99 -12.05
C LEU A 76 3.72 17.70 -11.00
N ALA A 77 4.68 16.99 -10.39
CA ALA A 77 5.63 17.59 -9.46
C ALA A 77 6.48 18.67 -10.15
N TRP A 78 6.95 18.41 -11.38
CA TRP A 78 7.68 19.38 -12.19
C TRP A 78 6.82 20.58 -12.59
N ALA A 79 5.57 20.35 -13.00
CA ALA A 79 4.63 21.42 -13.36
C ALA A 79 4.32 22.31 -12.15
N LEU A 80 4.13 21.71 -10.97
CA LEU A 80 3.93 22.42 -9.71
C LEU A 80 5.17 23.24 -9.34
N TRP A 81 6.36 22.64 -9.45
CA TRP A 81 7.63 23.33 -9.19
C TRP A 81 7.79 24.54 -10.12
N ARG A 82 7.49 24.39 -11.41
CA ARG A 82 7.55 25.45 -12.41
C ARG A 82 6.49 26.54 -12.18
N TYR A 83 5.27 26.17 -11.80
CA TYR A 83 4.20 27.12 -11.46
C TYR A 83 4.59 27.96 -10.22
N ILE A 84 5.13 27.33 -9.17
CA ILE A 84 5.57 28.02 -7.96
C ILE A 84 6.75 28.96 -8.28
N HIS A 85 7.74 28.52 -9.08
CA HIS A 85 8.87 29.37 -9.49
C HIS A 85 8.44 30.52 -10.40
N ALA A 86 7.51 30.29 -11.32
CA ALA A 86 6.95 31.33 -12.17
C ALA A 86 6.17 32.37 -11.36
N LYS A 87 5.46 31.95 -10.30
CA LYS A 87 4.69 32.84 -9.42
C LYS A 87 5.57 33.58 -8.40
N LYS A 88 6.74 33.04 -8.06
CA LYS A 88 7.72 33.68 -7.15
C LYS A 88 8.65 34.69 -7.82
N GLY A 89 8.55 34.91 -9.14
CA GLY A 89 9.23 36.02 -9.82
C GLY A 89 10.74 36.05 -9.59
N GLY A 90 11.46 35.20 -10.32
CA GLY A 90 12.89 35.34 -10.62
C GLY A 90 13.81 35.80 -9.49
N LYS A 91 14.56 34.86 -8.91
CA LYS A 91 16.01 34.98 -8.63
C LYS A 91 16.54 33.58 -8.26
N PRO A 92 17.81 33.30 -8.62
CA PRO A 92 18.39 31.96 -8.66
C PRO A 92 18.40 31.26 -7.30
#